data_AF-A0A4R8F928-F1
#
_entry.id   AF-A0A4R8F928-F1
#
_cell.length_a   1.000
_cell.length_b   1.000
_cell.length_c   1.000
_cell.angle_alpha   90.00
_cell.angle_beta   90.00
_cell.angle_gamma   90.00
#
_symmetry.space_group_name_H-M   'P 1'
#
loop_
_entity.id
_entity.type
_entity.pdbx_description
1 polymer ?
#
loop_
_entity_poly.entity_id
_entity_poly.type
_entity_poly.pdbx_seq_one_letter_code
_entity_poly.pdbx_strand_id
1 'polypeptide(L)'
;MTTILSHGYIPHVQGRRDEAQQLKRHPDKRARRWVVEVAHSWFNRFRKILVRYEKLERSFRALNQLAAAIIAFRKVPLTVNIIYG
;
A
#
# COMPACT_ATOMS: atom_id res chain seq x y z
N MET A 1 14.90 15.46 3.48
CA MET A 1 15.77 14.62 4.34
C MET A 1 16.16 15.33 5.64
N THR A 2 16.37 16.66 5.61
CA THR A 2 16.70 17.49 6.78
C THR A 2 15.75 17.29 7.97
N THR A 3 14.44 17.23 7.74
CA THR A 3 13.44 16.99 8.78
C THR A 3 13.47 15.59 9.39
N ILE A 4 13.91 14.55 8.68
CA ILE A 4 13.95 13.18 9.23
C ILE A 4 15.17 13.05 10.15
N LEU A 5 16.30 13.57 9.68
CA LEU A 5 17.55 13.62 10.43
C LEU A 5 17.44 14.48 11.68
N SER A 6 16.72 15.61 11.62
CA SER A 6 16.53 16.50 12.78
C SER A 6 15.75 15.85 13.93
N HIS A 7 14.95 14.82 13.64
CA HIS A 7 14.21 14.06 14.63
C HIS A 7 14.95 12.77 15.05
N GLY A 8 16.21 12.61 14.66
CA GLY A 8 17.04 11.45 15.03
C GLY A 8 16.68 10.15 14.31
N TYR A 9 15.85 10.20 13.27
CA TYR A 9 15.48 9.01 12.51
C TYR A 9 16.48 8.75 11.38
N ILE A 10 16.73 7.46 11.10
CA ILE A 10 17.51 7.02 9.94
C ILE A 10 16.58 7.07 8.71
N PRO A 11 16.86 7.91 7.70
CA PRO A 11 16.02 8.01 6.52
C PRO A 11 16.21 6.77 5.64
N HIS A 12 15.23 5.87 5.64
CA HIS A 12 15.14 4.77 4.66
C HIS A 12 14.44 5.19 3.36
N VAL A 13 13.94 6.42 3.28
CA VAL A 13 13.26 6.95 2.10
C VAL A 13 14.29 7.54 1.14
N GLN A 14 14.46 6.94 -0.03
CA GLN A 14 15.32 7.48 -1.09
C GLN A 14 14.68 8.72 -1.74
N GLY A 15 15.50 9.73 -2.03
CA GLY A 15 15.06 10.88 -2.81
C GLY A 15 14.93 10.54 -4.31
N ARG A 16 14.15 11.33 -5.06
CA ARG A 16 14.02 11.15 -6.53
C ARG A 16 15.37 11.20 -7.27
N ARG A 17 16.31 12.03 -6.80
CA ARG A 17 17.65 12.15 -7.40
C ARG A 17 18.47 10.87 -7.18
N ASP A 18 18.39 10.30 -5.98
CA ASP A 18 19.07 9.04 -5.65
C ASP A 18 18.50 7.90 -6.49
N GLU A 19 17.18 7.83 -6.66
CA GLU A 19 16.54 6.84 -7.53
C GLU A 19 16.95 6.99 -9.00
N ALA A 20 17.04 8.22 -9.51
CA ALA A 20 17.51 8.47 -10.87
C ALA A 20 18.98 8.04 -11.05
N GLN A 21 19.83 8.28 -10.04
CA GLN A 21 21.22 7.81 -10.04
C GLN A 21 21.31 6.28 -10.00
N GLN A 22 20.46 5.63 -9.20
CA GLN A 22 20.39 4.18 -9.08
C GLN A 22 19.90 3.52 -10.37
N LEU A 23 18.91 4.12 -11.04
CA LEU A 23 18.44 3.65 -12.35
C LEU A 23 19.53 3.78 -13.43
N LYS A 24 20.36 4.83 -13.38
CA LYS A 24 21.54 4.95 -14.26
C LYS A 24 22.59 3.86 -14.01
N ARG A 25 22.78 3.44 -12.75
CA ARG A 25 23.74 2.39 -12.35
C ARG A 25 23.22 0.97 -12.63
N HIS A 26 21.92 0.76 -12.47
CA HIS A 26 21.24 -0.52 -12.64
C HIS A 26 20.02 -0.34 -13.55
N PRO A 27 20.22 -0.27 -14.87
CA PRO A 27 19.15 0.02 -15.83
C PRO A 27 18.12 -1.12 -15.94
N ASP A 28 18.48 -2.33 -15.52
CA ASP A 28 17.62 -3.50 -15.41
C ASP A 28 16.64 -3.42 -14.22
N LYS A 29 16.92 -2.55 -13.24
CA LYS A 29 16.10 -2.40 -12.04
C LYS A 29 14.76 -1.73 -12.35
N ARG A 30 13.69 -2.52 -12.40
CA ARG A 30 12.32 -2.03 -12.53
C ARG A 30 11.75 -1.58 -11.17
N ALA A 31 11.39 -0.30 -11.06
CA ALA A 31 10.65 0.21 -9.91
C ALA A 31 9.24 -0.40 -9.85
N ARG A 32 8.89 -1.10 -8.78
CA ARG A 32 7.59 -1.79 -8.60
C ARG A 32 6.53 -0.93 -7.90
N ARG A 33 6.61 0.39 -8.01
CA ARG A 33 5.67 1.34 -7.36
C ARG A 33 4.22 1.10 -7.76
N TRP A 34 4.01 0.70 -9.02
CA TRP A 34 2.70 0.36 -9.56
C TRP A 34 1.96 -0.68 -8.72
N VAL A 35 2.68 -1.59 -8.02
CA VAL A 35 2.06 -2.59 -7.13
C VAL A 35 1.40 -1.92 -5.93
N VAL A 36 2.05 -0.92 -5.33
CA VAL A 36 1.50 -0.17 -4.19
C VAL A 36 0.31 0.68 -4.64
N GLU A 37 0.42 1.33 -5.80
CA GLU A 37 -0.66 2.12 -6.38
C GLU A 37 -1.89 1.26 -6.68
N VAL A 38 -1.68 0.07 -7.27
CA VAL A 38 -2.74 -0.91 -7.52
C VAL A 38 -3.36 -1.40 -6.20
N ALA A 39 -2.55 -1.67 -5.18
CA ALA A 39 -3.06 -2.03 -3.86
C ALA A 39 -3.92 -0.91 -3.26
N HIS A 40 -3.48 0.35 -3.36
CA HIS A 40 -4.24 1.51 -2.89
C HIS A 40 -5.57 1.66 -3.67
N SER A 41 -5.57 1.38 -4.97
CA SER A 41 -6.78 1.35 -5.79
C SER A 41 -7.80 0.31 -5.30
N TRP A 42 -7.36 -0.85 -4.81
CA TRP A 42 -8.25 -1.84 -4.20
C TRP A 42 -8.91 -1.31 -2.92
N PHE A 43 -8.15 -0.64 -2.05
CA PHE A 43 -8.68 -0.03 -0.83
C PHE A 43 -9.66 1.12 -1.11
N ASN A 44 -9.43 1.89 -2.17
CA ASN A 44 -10.32 2.98 -2.57
C ASN A 44 -11.71 2.51 -3.00
N ARG A 45 -11.90 1.22 -3.31
CA ARG A 45 -13.23 0.64 -3.60
C ARG A 45 -14.10 0.51 -2.35
N PHE A 46 -13.50 0.54 -1.16
CA PHE A 46 -14.24 0.51 0.09
C PHE A 46 -14.56 1.93 0.53
N ARG A 47 -15.79 2.39 0.25
CA ARG A 47 -16.25 3.75 0.60
C ARG A 47 -15.98 4.13 2.06
N LYS A 48 -16.10 3.16 2.98
CA LYS A 48 -15.88 3.37 4.41
C LYS A 48 -14.42 3.71 4.75
N ILE A 49 -13.47 3.08 4.05
CA ILE A 49 -12.03 3.31 4.18
C ILE A 49 -11.64 4.61 3.47
N LEU A 50 -12.13 4.82 2.23
CA LEU A 50 -11.84 6.00 1.42
C LEU A 50 -12.18 7.30 2.14
N VAL A 51 -13.39 7.39 2.71
CA VAL A 51 -13.87 8.58 3.41
C VAL A 51 -13.33 8.68 4.84
N ARG A 52 -12.74 7.60 5.39
CA ARG A 52 -12.30 7.48 6.78
C ARG A 52 -13.40 7.81 7.80
N TYR A 53 -14.49 7.06 7.79
CA TYR A 53 -15.58 7.27 8.75
C TYR A 53 -15.21 6.91 10.21
N GLU A 54 -14.21 6.06 10.41
CA GLU A 54 -13.83 5.59 11.74
C GLU A 54 -13.17 6.71 12.56
N LYS A 55 -13.75 7.04 13.71
CA LYS A 55 -13.22 8.06 14.63
C LYS A 55 -12.01 7.57 15.43
N LEU A 56 -11.92 6.27 15.67
CA LEU A 56 -10.85 5.66 16.45
C LEU A 56 -9.83 4.98 15.55
N GLU A 57 -8.56 5.18 15.87
CA GLU A 57 -7.45 4.56 15.14
C GLU A 57 -7.53 3.03 15.13
N ARG A 58 -7.89 2.42 16.27
CA ARG A 58 -8.03 0.95 16.37
C ARG A 58 -9.09 0.41 15.40
N SER A 59 -10.21 1.11 15.28
CA SER A 59 -11.31 0.70 14.39
C SER A 59 -10.90 0.85 12.93
N PHE A 60 -10.21 1.94 12.59
CA PHE A 60 -9.65 2.14 11.26
C PHE A 60 -8.64 1.04 10.88
N ARG A 61 -7.74 0.70 11.80
CA ARG A 61 -6.76 -0.39 11.60
C ARG A 61 -7.44 -1.74 11.39
N ALA A 62 -8.44 -2.07 12.22
CA ALA A 62 -9.22 -3.30 12.07
C ALA A 62 -9.95 -3.36 10.72
N LEU A 63 -10.58 -2.27 10.31
CA LEU A 63 -11.28 -2.18 9.02
C LEU A 63 -10.31 -2.36 7.83
N ASN A 64 -9.12 -1.77 7.90
CA ASN A 64 -8.09 -1.97 6.88
C ASN A 64 -7.63 -3.43 6.78
N GLN A 65 -7.42 -4.09 7.92
CA GLN A 65 -7.07 -5.52 7.93
C GLN A 65 -8.20 -6.39 7.36
N LEU A 66 -9.45 -6.10 7.70
CA LEU A 66 -10.61 -6.80 7.16
C LEU A 66 -10.71 -6.63 5.63
N ALA A 67 -10.52 -5.41 5.12
CA ALA A 67 -10.51 -5.18 3.67
C ALA A 67 -9.36 -5.91 2.97
N ALA A 68 -8.16 -5.93 3.59
CA ALA A 68 -7.03 -6.69 3.07
C ALA A 68 -7.34 -8.20 2.99
N ALA A 69 -7.96 -8.77 4.03
CA ALA A 69 -8.37 -10.16 4.05
C ALA A 69 -9.40 -10.47 2.95
N ILE A 70 -10.40 -9.60 2.75
CA ILE A 70 -11.39 -9.75 1.67
C ILE A 70 -10.72 -9.69 0.29
N ILE A 71 -9.81 -8.73 0.06
CA ILE A 71 -9.08 -8.63 -1.21
C ILE A 71 -8.27 -9.90 -1.47
N ALA A 72 -7.52 -10.36 -0.47
CA ALA A 72 -6.71 -11.57 -0.58
C ALA A 72 -7.58 -12.80 -0.88
N PHE A 73 -8.69 -12.97 -0.15
CA PHE A 73 -9.64 -14.06 -0.35
C PHE A 73 -10.22 -14.06 -1.77
N ARG A 74 -10.61 -12.89 -2.30
CA ARG A 74 -11.14 -12.76 -3.68
C ARG A 74 -10.11 -13.03 -4.77
N LYS A 75 -8.82 -12.99 -4.45
CA LYS A 75 -7.73 -13.28 -5.40
C LYS A 75 -7.35 -14.76 -5.45
N VAL A 76 -7.82 -15.56 -4.50
CA VAL A 76 -7.64 -17.01 -4.55
C VAL A 76 -8.51 -17.56 -5.69
N PRO A 77 -7.93 -18.24 -6.69
CA PRO A 77 -8.71 -18.91 -7.72
C PRO A 77 -9.44 -20.09 -7.08
N LEU A 78 -10.76 -19.99 -6.96
CA LEU A 78 -11.61 -21.06 -6.47
C LEU A 78 -12.55 -21.48 -7.60
N THR A 79 -12.72 -22.79 -7.77
CA THR A 79 -13.64 -23.36 -8.78
C THR A 79 -15.11 -23.08 -8.43
N VAL A 80 -15.40 -22.83 -7.16
CA VAL A 80 -16.72 -22.53 -6.61
C VAL A 80 -16.79 -21.09 -6.11
N ASN A 81 -17.86 -20.39 -6.47
CA ASN A 81 -18.06 -18.99 -6.11
C ASN A 81 -18.67 -18.86 -4.71
N ILE A 82 -17.84 -18.98 -3.67
CA ILE A 82 -18.27 -19.01 -2.25
C ILE A 82 -18.88 -17.68 -1.75
N ILE A 83 -18.85 -16.62 -2.57
CA ILE A 83 -19.32 -15.28 -2.19
C ILE A 83 -20.81 -15.09 -2.51
N TYR A 84 -21.34 -15.86 -3.45
CA TYR A 84 -22.75 -15.91 -3.78
C TYR A 84 -23.13 -17.37 -3.54
N GLY A 85 -23.61 -17.69 -2.34
CA GLY A 85 -24.05 -19.05 -2.01
C GLY A 85 -25.01 -19.62 -3.04
#